data_AF-A0A7K7CQ54-F1
#
_entry.id   AF-A0A7K7CQ54-F1
#
_cell.length_a   1.000
_cell.length_b   1.000
_cell.length_c   1.000
_cell.angle_alpha   90.00
_cell.angle_beta   90.00
_cell.angle_gamma   90.00
#
_symmetry.space_group_name_H-M   'P 1'
#
loop_
_entity.id
_entity.type
_entity.pdbx_description
1 polymer ?
#
loop_
_entity_poly.entity_id
_entity_poly.type
_entity_poly.pdbx_seq_one_letter_code
_entity_poly.pdbx_strand_id
1 'polypeptide(L)'
;QVLEAVRHCTSCRVLHRDIKPENILLDLATGQLKLIDFGCGAFLQDTAYTQFAGPLFYSPTEWIHHQRYHGEAATIWSLGLLLHHLVVGKHPFRRGQIIWGWILFPRGLS
;
A
#
# COMPACT_ATOMS: atom_id res chain seq x y z
N GLN A 1 0.91 -13.92 2.50
CA GLN A 1 1.88 -13.47 3.52
C GLN A 1 1.79 -11.96 3.79
N VAL A 2 1.84 -11.06 2.79
CA VAL A 2 1.68 -9.59 3.03
C VAL A 2 0.40 -9.25 3.79
N LEU A 3 -0.75 -9.79 3.35
CA LEU A 3 -2.03 -9.60 4.05
C LEU A 3 -1.97 -9.99 5.52
N GLU A 4 -1.26 -11.07 5.85
CA GLU A 4 -1.11 -11.54 7.23
C GLU A 4 -0.24 -10.58 8.06
N ALA A 5 0.88 -10.11 7.49
CA ALA A 5 1.73 -9.11 8.13
C ALA A 5 0.98 -7.79 8.39
N VAL A 6 0.16 -7.33 7.43
CA VAL A 6 -0.66 -6.13 7.56
C VAL A 6 -1.76 -6.33 8.62
N ARG A 7 -2.46 -7.47 8.61
CA ARG A 7 -3.46 -7.80 9.64
C ARG A 7 -2.84 -7.84 11.03
N HIS A 8 -1.63 -8.39 11.15
CA HIS A 8 -0.88 -8.37 12.39
C HIS A 8 -0.62 -6.93 12.85
N CYS A 9 -0.14 -6.04 11.98
CA CYS A 9 0.05 -4.62 12.30
C CYS A 9 -1.25 -3.96 12.79
N THR A 10 -2.35 -4.14 12.06
CA THR A 10 -3.67 -3.60 12.43
C THR A 10 -4.13 -4.15 13.78
N SER A 11 -3.93 -5.45 14.06
CA SER A 11 -4.26 -6.06 15.36
C SER A 11 -3.46 -5.46 16.51
N CYS A 12 -2.23 -5.01 16.23
CA CYS A 12 -1.36 -4.30 17.17
C CYS A 12 -1.64 -2.79 17.21
N ARG A 13 -2.73 -2.30 16.59
CA ARG A 13 -3.07 -0.87 16.46
C ARG A 13 -1.98 -0.04 15.77
N VAL A 14 -1.27 -0.64 14.81
CA VAL A 14 -0.24 0.03 14.00
C VAL A 14 -0.67 0.08 12.53
N LEU A 15 -0.55 1.26 11.93
CA LEU A 15 -0.73 1.49 10.50
C LEU A 15 0.63 1.76 9.85
N HIS A 16 0.99 0.98 8.83
CA HIS A 16 2.29 1.12 8.17
C HIS A 16 2.40 2.36 7.25
N ARG A 17 1.33 2.68 6.51
CA ARG A 17 1.21 3.82 5.56
C ARG A 17 2.21 3.87 4.37
N ASP A 18 3.06 2.87 4.21
CA ASP A 18 4.07 2.81 3.14
C ASP A 18 4.27 1.36 2.65
N ILE A 19 3.16 0.69 2.35
CA ILE A 19 3.17 -0.67 1.80
C ILE A 19 3.54 -0.59 0.31
N LYS A 20 4.72 -1.11 -0.02
CA LYS A 20 5.29 -1.13 -1.37
C LYS A 20 6.33 -2.25 -1.50
N PRO A 21 6.72 -2.68 -2.72
CA PRO A 21 7.68 -3.75 -2.91
C PRO A 21 9.01 -3.53 -2.19
N GLU A 22 9.49 -2.29 -2.11
CA GLU A 22 10.77 -1.93 -1.49
C GLU A 22 10.78 -2.17 0.02
N ASN A 23 9.61 -2.18 0.67
CA ASN A 23 9.45 -2.39 2.12
C ASN A 23 9.10 -3.84 2.46
N ILE A 24 9.32 -4.76 1.52
CA ILE A 24 9.03 -6.18 1.66
C ILE A 24 10.32 -6.98 1.44
N LEU A 25 10.77 -7.68 2.48
CA LEU A 25 11.88 -8.63 2.39
C LEU A 25 11.36 -10.05 2.22
N LEU A 26 11.98 -10.80 1.31
CA LEU A 26 11.74 -12.23 1.13
C LEU A 26 12.99 -13.00 1.53
N ASP A 27 12.85 -13.86 2.54
CA ASP A 27 13.84 -14.88 2.81
C ASP A 27 13.78 -15.95 1.71
N LEU A 28 14.82 -16.05 0.89
CA LEU A 28 14.87 -16.97 -0.25
C LEU A 28 15.03 -18.43 0.16
N ALA A 29 15.55 -18.71 1.36
CA ALA A 29 15.72 -20.07 1.85
C ALA A 29 14.39 -20.62 2.40
N THR A 30 13.60 -19.78 3.07
CA THR A 30 12.35 -20.21 3.74
C THR A 30 11.08 -19.79 3.01
N GLY A 31 11.18 -18.87 2.04
CA GLY A 31 10.04 -18.25 1.37
C GLY A 31 9.23 -17.31 2.27
N GLN A 32 9.75 -16.95 3.45
CA GLN A 32 9.04 -16.10 4.42
C GLN A 32 9.19 -14.62 4.09
N LEU A 33 8.07 -13.90 4.16
CA LEU A 33 8.00 -12.48 3.92
C LEU A 33 8.05 -11.69 5.23
N LYS A 34 8.81 -10.59 5.25
CA LYS A 34 8.85 -9.62 6.35
C LYS A 34 8.56 -8.21 5.83
N LEU A 35 7.63 -7.53 6.49
CA LEU A 35 7.34 -6.13 6.28
C LEU A 35 8.32 -5.28 7.11
N ILE A 36 8.93 -4.27 6.50
CA ILE A 36 9.97 -3.42 7.12
C ILE A 36 9.66 -1.94 6.92
N ASP A 37 10.40 -1.07 7.61
CA ASP A 37 10.34 0.39 7.49
C ASP A 37 8.99 1.03 7.89
N PHE A 38 8.81 1.16 9.20
CA PHE A 38 7.68 1.89 9.80
C PHE A 38 7.95 3.39 9.96
N GLY A 39 8.94 3.97 9.25
CA GLY A 39 9.27 5.39 9.35
C GLY A 39 8.11 6.31 8.95
N CYS A 40 7.23 5.83 8.06
CA CYS A 40 5.98 6.50 7.70
C CYS A 40 4.78 6.06 8.55
N GLY A 41 4.96 5.17 9.53
CA GLY A 41 3.88 4.56 10.28
C GLY A 41 3.10 5.55 11.17
N ALA A 42 1.98 5.09 11.71
CA ALA A 42 1.20 5.79 12.73
C ALA A 42 0.44 4.79 13.60
N PHE A 43 -0.02 5.21 14.77
CA PHE A 43 -1.02 4.45 15.50
C PHE A 43 -2.33 4.46 14.72
N LEU A 44 -2.99 3.30 14.68
CA LEU A 44 -4.30 3.15 14.10
C LEU A 44 -5.29 3.98 14.92
N GLN A 45 -6.11 4.77 14.24
CA GLN A 45 -7.20 5.54 14.80
C GLN A 45 -8.45 5.34 13.95
N ASP A 46 -9.62 5.49 14.56
CA ASP A 46 -10.89 5.20 13.89
C ASP A 46 -11.38 6.43 13.10
N THR A 47 -10.79 7.60 13.36
CA THR A 47 -11.04 8.86 12.67
C THR A 47 -10.16 9.05 11.43
N ALA A 48 -10.56 9.97 10.56
CA ALA A 48 -9.79 10.30 9.36
C ALA A 48 -8.43 10.93 9.72
N TYR A 49 -7.37 10.47 9.07
CA TYR A 49 -6.06 11.13 9.07
C TYR A 49 -6.09 12.35 8.17
N THR A 50 -5.49 13.44 8.63
CA THR A 50 -5.34 14.71 7.89
C THR A 50 -3.89 14.99 7.49
N GLN A 51 -3.00 14.02 7.73
CA GLN A 51 -1.59 14.06 7.39
C GLN A 51 -1.18 12.75 6.70
N PHE A 52 -0.32 12.85 5.70
CA PHE A 52 0.21 11.72 4.96
C PHE A 52 1.73 11.77 4.96
N ALA A 53 2.36 10.66 5.37
CA ALA A 53 3.81 10.54 5.45
C ALA A 53 4.39 9.61 4.37
N GLY A 54 3.54 8.81 3.70
CA GLY A 54 3.99 7.89 2.66
C GLY A 54 4.34 8.59 1.34
N PRO A 55 4.81 7.83 0.34
CA PRO A 55 5.05 8.35 -1.00
C PRO A 55 3.72 8.73 -1.65
N LEU A 56 3.59 9.97 -2.14
CA LEU A 56 2.36 10.46 -2.79
C LEU A 56 1.88 9.57 -3.95
N PHE A 57 2.80 8.83 -4.55
CA PHE A 57 2.47 7.94 -5.65
C PHE A 57 1.71 6.67 -5.27
N TYR A 58 1.74 6.32 -3.97
CA TYR A 58 0.94 5.26 -3.38
C TYR A 58 -0.27 5.82 -2.60
N SER A 59 -0.46 7.14 -2.61
CA SER A 59 -1.57 7.76 -1.87
C SER A 59 -2.92 7.39 -2.47
N PRO A 60 -3.95 7.17 -1.63
CA PRO A 60 -5.29 6.87 -2.10
C PRO A 60 -5.95 8.14 -2.67
N THR A 61 -6.91 7.97 -3.59
CA THR A 61 -7.52 9.11 -4.30
C THR A 61 -8.19 10.12 -3.38
N GLU A 62 -8.80 9.68 -2.28
CA GLU A 62 -9.42 10.55 -1.29
C GLU A 62 -8.40 11.46 -0.58
N TRP A 63 -7.15 11.01 -0.41
CA TRP A 63 -6.08 11.88 0.05
C TRP A 63 -5.79 12.98 -0.98
N ILE A 64 -5.70 12.61 -2.26
CA ILE A 64 -5.43 13.55 -3.34
C ILE A 64 -6.54 14.62 -3.45
N HIS A 65 -7.80 14.21 -3.34
CA HIS A 65 -8.96 15.11 -3.48
C HIS A 65 -9.29 15.91 -2.22
N HIS A 66 -9.20 15.29 -1.05
CA HIS A 66 -9.76 15.85 0.18
C HIS A 66 -8.74 16.04 1.30
N GLN A 67 -7.49 15.63 1.09
CA GLN A 67 -6.44 15.62 2.13
C GLN A 67 -6.89 14.87 3.40
N ARG A 68 -7.71 13.83 3.21
CA ARG A 68 -8.25 12.99 4.29
C ARG A 68 -8.36 11.54 3.83
N TYR A 69 -8.04 10.60 4.70
CA TYR A 69 -8.21 9.17 4.46
C TYR A 69 -8.48 8.40 5.75
N HIS A 70 -9.10 7.23 5.64
CA HIS A 70 -9.18 6.26 6.75
C HIS A 70 -8.07 5.22 6.60
N GLY A 71 -7.45 4.84 7.72
CA GLY A 71 -6.25 4.00 7.72
C GLY A 71 -6.44 2.68 6.98
N GLU A 72 -7.48 1.93 7.34
CA GLU A 72 -7.74 0.61 6.74
C GLU A 72 -8.04 0.71 5.24
N ALA A 73 -8.88 1.65 4.80
CA ALA A 73 -9.19 1.85 3.39
C ALA A 73 -7.93 2.22 2.57
N ALA A 74 -7.08 3.11 3.09
CA ALA A 74 -5.80 3.47 2.47
C ALA A 74 -4.82 2.28 2.42
N THR A 75 -4.84 1.40 3.42
CA THR A 75 -4.09 0.14 3.40
C THR A 75 -4.59 -0.79 2.31
N ILE A 76 -5.91 -0.94 2.12
CA ILE A 76 -6.47 -1.73 1.02
C ILE A 76 -6.07 -1.15 -0.34
N TRP A 77 -6.08 0.18 -0.49
CA TRP A 77 -5.61 0.86 -1.71
C TRP A 77 -4.16 0.49 -2.04
N SER A 78 -3.24 0.67 -1.09
CA SER A 78 -1.81 0.36 -1.28
C SER A 78 -1.56 -1.13 -1.53
N LEU A 79 -2.33 -2.03 -0.91
CA LEU A 79 -2.30 -3.47 -1.23
C LEU A 79 -2.73 -3.76 -2.67
N GLY A 80 -3.71 -3.04 -3.21
CA GLY A 80 -4.11 -3.15 -4.61
C GLY A 80 -3.00 -2.72 -5.58
N LEU A 81 -2.33 -1.60 -5.28
CA LEU A 81 -1.17 -1.14 -6.05
C LEU A 81 -0.02 -2.15 -6.01
N LEU A 82 0.26 -2.71 -4.84
CA LEU A 82 1.27 -3.74 -4.65
C LEU A 82 0.92 -5.00 -5.45
N LEU A 83 -0.31 -5.50 -5.35
CA LEU A 83 -0.75 -6.69 -6.09
C LEU A 83 -0.58 -6.49 -7.59
N HIS A 84 -1.01 -5.35 -8.12
CA HIS A 84 -0.80 -5.01 -9.52
C HIS A 84 0.70 -4.99 -9.87
N HIS A 85 1.54 -4.36 -9.04
CA HIS A 85 2.98 -4.34 -9.27
C HIS A 85 3.56 -5.74 -9.34
N LEU A 86 3.18 -6.63 -8.42
CA LEU A 86 3.70 -8.00 -8.38
C LEU A 86 3.34 -8.82 -9.63
N VAL A 87 2.14 -8.62 -10.20
CA VAL A 87 1.70 -9.38 -11.37
C VAL A 87 2.12 -8.76 -12.71
N VAL A 88 2.26 -7.43 -12.78
CA VAL A 88 2.60 -6.71 -14.02
C VAL A 88 4.10 -6.34 -14.08
N GLY A 89 4.81 -6.40 -12.96
CA GLY A 89 6.22 -6.02 -12.83
C GLY A 89 6.47 -4.50 -12.77
N LYS A 90 5.42 -3.69 -12.67
CA LYS A 90 5.51 -2.21 -12.58
C LYS A 90 4.31 -1.61 -11.88
N HIS A 91 4.50 -0.41 -11.34
CA HIS A 91 3.42 0.38 -10.76
C HIS A 91 2.31 0.68 -11.81
N PRO A 92 1.01 0.59 -11.45
CA PRO A 92 -0.10 0.74 -12.39
C PRO A 92 -0.20 2.14 -13.00
N PHE A 93 0.03 3.17 -12.20
CA PHE A 93 -0.06 4.56 -12.63
C PHE A 93 1.30 5.11 -13.03
N ARG A 94 1.35 6.18 -13.84
CA ARG A 94 2.50 7.12 -13.93
C ARG A 94 2.26 8.35 -13.05
N ARG A 95 3.31 9.09 -12.69
CA ARG A 95 3.21 10.28 -11.80
C ARG A 95 2.10 11.22 -12.28
N GLY A 96 1.15 11.54 -11.41
CA GLY A 96 0.00 12.40 -11.72
C GLY A 96 -1.20 11.70 -12.38
N GLN A 97 -1.12 10.40 -12.69
CA GLN A 97 -2.21 9.64 -13.33
C GLN A 97 -3.07 8.84 -12.35
N ILE A 98 -2.92 9.01 -11.03
CA ILE A 98 -3.69 8.22 -10.06
C ILE A 98 -5.20 8.48 -10.19
N ILE A 99 -5.60 9.69 -10.58
CA ILE A 99 -7.03 10.08 -10.67
C ILE A 99 -7.66 9.64 -11.99
N TRP A 100 -6.93 9.76 -13.10
CA TRP A 100 -7.48 9.63 -14.47
C TRP A 100 -6.85 8.48 -15.27
N GLY A 101 -5.91 7.75 -14.67
CA GLY A 101 -5.19 6.66 -15.30
C GLY A 101 -5.99 5.37 -15.32
N TRP A 102 -5.68 4.53 -16.30
CA TRP A 102 -6.27 3.21 -16.44
C TRP A 102 -5.33 2.15 -15.89
N ILE A 103 -5.86 1.22 -15.11
CA ILE A 103 -5.13 0.02 -14.69
C ILE A 103 -5.16 -0.96 -15.85
N LEU A 104 -3.98 -1.42 -16.28
CA LEU A 104 -3.82 -2.31 -17.43
C LEU A 104 -3.22 -3.64 -16.99
N PHE A 105 -3.95 -4.72 -17.23
CA PHE A 105 -3.46 -6.07 -17.01
C PHE A 105 -2.94 -6.67 -18.34
N PRO A 106 -1.76 -7.29 -18.35
CA PRO A 106 -1.29 -8.12 -19.46
C PRO A 106 -2.35 -9.16 -19.88
N ARG A 107 -2.47 -9.40 -21.18
CA ARG A 107 -3.26 -10.53 -21.68
C ARG A 107 -2.65 -11.83 -21.17
N GLY A 108 -3.49 -12.77 -20.71
CA GLY A 108 -3.04 -14.07 -20.21
C GLY A 108 -2.81 -14.17 -18.69
N LEU A 109 -3.18 -13.14 -17.92
CA LEU A 109 -3.44 -13.29 -16.49
C LEU A 109 -4.77 -14.04 -16.32
N SER A 110 -4.71 -15.36 -16.28
CA SER A 110 -5.83 -16.25 -15.95
C SER A 110 -5.82 -16.64 -14.48
#